data_AF-A0A536DJV0-F1
#
_entry.id   AF-A0A536DJV0-F1
#
_cell.length_a   1.000
_cell.length_b   1.000
_cell.length_c   1.000
_cell.angle_alpha   90.00
_cell.angle_beta   90.00
_cell.angle_gamma   90.00
#
_symmetry.space_group_name_H-M   'P 1'
#
loop_
_entity.id
_entity.type
_entity.pdbx_description
1 polymer ?
#
loop_
_entity_poly.entity_id
_entity_poly.type
_entity_poly.pdbx_seq_one_letter_code
_entity_poly.pdbx_strand_id
1 'polypeptide(L)'
;MPPAAALIYALVMLRRLPEIVDQLTWNADYVSVMVMAQSVGTSGKSGRAVIIQIGWYWFDLATEHLPFHRQVWEYAPFVLAMAALALIVWTAWRVAGRFAALLAASIGIAAAPIALATQVAQSFHGTTWFGCALLAAHLCALLSSKMSRRTLIAMSVLVALL
;
A
#
# COMPACT_ATOMS: atom_id res chain seq x y z
N MET A 1 -4.68 24.32 11.73
CA MET A 1 -4.37 23.39 12.84
C MET A 1 -4.19 21.94 12.37
N PRO A 2 -5.06 21.33 11.53
CA PRO A 2 -4.90 19.93 11.09
C PRO A 2 -3.59 19.61 10.31
N PRO A 3 -3.12 20.45 9.37
CA PRO A 3 -1.94 20.11 8.57
C PRO A 3 -0.62 20.10 9.36
N ALA A 4 -0.49 20.99 10.35
CA ALA A 4 0.72 21.07 11.17
C ALA A 4 0.85 19.84 12.09
N ALA A 5 -0.26 19.41 12.69
CA ALA A 5 -0.30 18.18 13.48
C ALA A 5 0.00 16.94 12.60
N ALA A 6 -0.59 16.88 11.40
CA ALA A 6 -0.30 15.80 10.44
C ALA A 6 1.17 15.78 10.01
N LEU A 7 1.80 16.94 9.81
CA LEU A 7 3.22 17.03 9.49
C LEU A 7 4.10 16.52 10.64
N ILE A 8 3.82 16.93 11.88
CA ILE A 8 4.54 16.43 13.06
C ILE A 8 4.38 14.91 13.16
N TYR A 9 3.16 14.40 12.98
CA TYR A 9 2.88 12.97 12.99
C TYR A 9 3.66 12.24 11.89
N ALA A 10 3.69 12.76 10.67
CA ALA A 10 4.46 12.18 9.57
C ALA A 10 5.96 12.07 9.91
N LEU A 11 6.54 13.12 10.50
CA LEU A 11 7.96 13.11 10.90
C LEU A 11 8.23 12.07 11.99
N VAL A 12 7.36 11.97 12.98
CA VAL A 12 7.46 10.94 14.04
C VAL A 12 7.32 9.55 13.43
N MET A 13 6.31 9.34 12.59
CA MET A 13 6.06 8.06 11.92
C MET A 13 7.25 7.62 11.09
N LEU A 14 7.82 8.50 10.24
CA LEU A 14 8.99 8.19 9.43
C LEU A 14 10.21 7.83 10.28
N ARG A 15 10.41 8.51 11.42
CA ARG A 15 11.51 8.22 12.33
C ARG A 15 11.34 6.90 13.07
N ARG A 16 10.10 6.52 13.39
CA ARG A 16 9.78 5.29 14.13
C ARG A 16 9.42 4.12 13.22
N LEU A 17 9.38 4.32 11.91
CA LEU A 17 8.98 3.30 10.94
C LEU A 17 9.80 2.00 11.07
N PRO A 18 11.14 2.03 11.22
CA PRO A 18 11.91 0.79 11.40
C PRO A 18 11.50 0.01 12.65
N GLU A 19 11.25 0.70 13.77
CA GLU A 19 10.81 0.05 15.02
C GLU A 19 9.39 -0.52 14.89
N ILE A 20 8.50 0.18 14.17
CA ILE A 20 7.13 -0.30 13.91
C ILE A 20 7.18 -1.57 13.05
N VAL A 21 7.97 -1.56 11.98
CA VAL A 21 8.16 -2.73 11.10
C VAL A 21 8.75 -3.89 11.88
N ASP A 22 9.79 -3.66 12.67
CA ASP A 22 10.40 -4.70 13.53
C ASP A 22 9.37 -5.29 14.49
N GLN A 23 8.59 -4.47 15.18
CA GLN A 23 7.53 -4.96 16.07
C GLN A 23 6.46 -5.78 15.36
N LEU A 24 6.14 -5.43 14.10
CA LEU A 24 5.14 -6.15 13.31
C LEU A 24 5.67 -7.48 12.77
N THR A 25 6.95 -7.56 12.42
CA THR A 25 7.55 -8.81 11.93
C THR A 25 7.72 -9.87 13.03
N TRP A 26 7.60 -9.50 14.30
CA TRP A 26 7.44 -10.45 15.42
C TRP A 26 6.09 -11.19 15.42
N ASN A 27 5.11 -10.72 14.65
CA ASN A 27 3.82 -11.38 14.53
C ASN A 27 3.82 -12.42 13.40
N ALA A 28 3.60 -13.70 13.75
CA ALA A 28 3.55 -14.79 12.79
C ALA A 28 2.48 -14.60 11.71
N ASP A 29 1.34 -13.99 12.05
CA ASP A 29 0.29 -13.70 11.07
C ASP A 29 0.82 -12.71 10.03
N TYR A 30 1.57 -11.68 10.44
CA TYR A 30 2.14 -10.66 9.55
C TYR A 30 3.14 -11.25 8.54
N VAL A 31 4.08 -12.07 9.03
CA VAL A 31 5.17 -12.62 8.21
C VAL A 31 4.79 -13.90 7.47
N SER A 32 3.63 -14.49 7.74
CA SER A 32 3.21 -15.78 7.18
C SER A 32 3.33 -15.84 5.65
N VAL A 33 2.88 -14.80 4.95
CA VAL A 33 2.92 -14.71 3.47
C VAL A 33 4.37 -14.73 2.96
N MET A 34 5.23 -13.91 3.56
CA MET A 34 6.66 -13.83 3.25
C MET A 34 7.38 -15.16 3.49
N VAL A 35 7.11 -15.81 4.62
CA VAL A 35 7.72 -17.10 4.99
C VAL A 35 7.28 -18.20 4.04
N MET A 36 6.00 -18.21 3.64
CA MET A 36 5.48 -19.14 2.64
C MET A 36 6.15 -18.92 1.28
N ALA A 37 6.24 -17.68 0.80
CA ALA A 37 6.90 -17.35 -0.46
C ALA A 37 8.38 -17.75 -0.45
N GLN A 38 9.13 -17.38 0.59
CA GLN A 38 10.53 -17.79 0.75
C GLN A 38 10.70 -19.31 0.79
N SER A 39 9.83 -20.03 1.51
CA SER A 39 9.94 -21.47 1.65
C SER A 39 9.69 -22.17 0.31
N VAL A 40 8.68 -21.73 -0.45
CA VAL A 40 8.38 -22.28 -1.78
C VAL A 40 9.49 -21.95 -2.77
N GLY A 41 9.94 -20.69 -2.79
CA GLY A 41 10.95 -20.20 -3.70
C GLY A 41 12.33 -20.85 -3.51
N THR A 42 12.76 -21.06 -2.26
CA THR A 42 14.04 -21.72 -1.95
C THR A 42 13.99 -23.25 -2.00
N SER A 43 12.93 -23.89 -1.51
CA SER A 43 12.89 -25.36 -1.38
C SER A 43 12.26 -26.08 -2.58
N GLY A 44 11.58 -25.34 -3.47
CA GLY A 44 10.90 -25.90 -4.64
C GLY A 44 9.73 -26.83 -4.33
N LYS A 45 9.35 -26.99 -3.06
CA LYS A 45 8.25 -27.86 -2.64
C LYS A 45 6.95 -27.07 -2.58
N SER A 46 6.06 -27.32 -3.55
CA SER A 46 4.69 -26.83 -3.49
C SER A 46 3.86 -27.66 -2.51
N GLY A 47 3.76 -27.19 -1.28
CA GLY A 47 2.68 -27.62 -0.38
C GLY A 47 1.32 -27.08 -0.84
N ARG A 48 0.22 -27.64 -0.34
CA ARG A 48 -1.11 -27.02 -0.48
C ARG A 48 -1.26 -25.91 0.57
N ALA A 49 -0.87 -24.69 0.23
CA ALA A 49 -1.10 -23.51 1.06
C ALA A 49 -2.41 -22.82 0.65
N VAL A 50 -3.24 -22.47 1.62
CA VAL A 50 -4.39 -21.57 1.42
C VAL A 50 -3.92 -20.17 1.79
N ILE A 51 -3.81 -19.30 0.79
CA ILE A 51 -3.26 -17.95 0.96
C ILE A 51 -4.39 -16.96 0.76
N ILE A 52 -4.73 -16.23 1.82
CA ILE A 52 -5.82 -15.25 1.83
C ILE A 52 -5.44 -14.02 0.98
N GLN A 53 -4.17 -13.60 1.02
CA GLN A 53 -3.67 -12.42 0.31
C GLN A 53 -2.74 -12.83 -0.83
N ILE A 54 -3.31 -13.47 -1.85
CA ILE A 54 -2.57 -14.08 -2.96
C ILE A 54 -1.71 -13.08 -3.77
N GLY A 55 -2.12 -11.81 -3.83
CA GLY A 55 -1.36 -10.75 -4.51
C GLY A 55 0.01 -10.51 -3.88
N TRP A 56 0.08 -10.49 -2.54
CA TRP A 56 1.34 -10.36 -1.81
C TRP A 56 2.24 -11.57 -2.00
N TYR A 57 1.67 -12.77 -1.98
CA TYR A 57 2.42 -14.00 -2.22
C TYR A 57 3.10 -14.01 -3.59
N TRP A 58 2.39 -13.61 -4.65
CA TRP A 58 2.99 -13.54 -5.99
C TRP A 58 4.05 -12.44 -6.09
N PHE A 59 3.82 -11.29 -5.45
CA PHE A 59 4.82 -10.23 -5.37
C PHE A 59 6.11 -10.73 -4.68
N ASP A 60 5.98 -11.41 -3.55
CA ASP A 60 7.11 -11.93 -2.79
C ASP A 60 7.89 -12.98 -3.61
N LEU A 61 7.19 -13.97 -4.18
CA LEU A 61 7.81 -14.96 -5.08
C LEU A 61 8.52 -14.31 -6.27
N ALA A 62 7.90 -13.31 -6.89
CA ALA A 62 8.47 -12.61 -8.03
C ALA A 62 9.70 -11.78 -7.67
N THR A 63 9.89 -11.43 -6.39
CA THR A 63 10.97 -10.53 -5.92
C THR A 63 11.99 -11.22 -5.01
N GLU A 64 11.80 -12.49 -4.66
CA GLU A 64 12.68 -13.27 -3.77
C GLU A 64 14.15 -13.28 -4.21
N HIS A 65 14.39 -13.32 -5.51
CA HIS A 65 15.75 -13.37 -6.05
C HIS A 65 16.50 -12.03 -5.98
N LEU A 66 15.82 -10.95 -5.60
CA LEU A 66 16.45 -9.63 -5.49
C LEU A 66 17.35 -9.55 -4.24
N PRO A 67 18.48 -8.83 -4.32
CA PRO A 67 19.22 -8.47 -3.12
C PRO A 67 18.30 -7.63 -2.22
N PHE A 68 18.33 -7.90 -0.91
CA PHE A 68 17.51 -7.20 0.09
C PHE A 68 15.98 -7.38 -0.10
N HIS A 69 15.52 -8.48 -0.71
CA HIS A 69 14.09 -8.75 -0.90
C HIS A 69 13.28 -8.71 0.40
N ARG A 70 13.87 -9.12 1.54
CA ARG A 70 13.17 -9.04 2.84
C ARG A 70 12.78 -7.63 3.21
N GLN A 71 13.69 -6.68 3.05
CA GLN A 71 13.39 -5.26 3.25
C GLN A 71 12.33 -4.80 2.24
N VAL A 72 12.41 -5.24 0.98
CA VAL A 72 11.36 -4.92 0.00
C VAL A 72 9.99 -5.40 0.49
N TRP A 73 9.88 -6.63 0.98
CA TRP A 73 8.63 -7.22 1.46
C TRP A 73 8.09 -6.53 2.72
N GLU A 74 8.98 -6.22 3.67
CA GLU A 74 8.66 -5.55 4.93
C GLU A 74 8.06 -4.16 4.73
N TYR A 75 8.60 -3.38 3.79
CA TYR A 75 8.18 -2.00 3.55
C TYR A 75 7.14 -1.85 2.43
N ALA A 76 6.96 -2.87 1.57
CA ALA A 76 6.04 -2.77 0.43
C ALA A 76 4.57 -2.44 0.83
N PRO A 77 3.99 -3.02 1.88
CA PRO A 77 2.63 -2.64 2.30
C PRO A 77 2.51 -1.17 2.70
N PHE A 78 3.51 -0.63 3.41
CA PHE A 78 3.55 0.80 3.76
C PHE A 78 3.62 1.67 2.51
N VAL A 79 4.49 1.34 1.55
CA VAL A 79 4.60 2.06 0.28
C VAL A 79 3.28 2.02 -0.48
N LEU A 80 2.61 0.86 -0.53
CA LEU A 80 1.34 0.69 -1.21
C LEU A 80 0.21 1.51 -0.55
N ALA A 81 0.18 1.54 0.78
CA ALA A 81 -0.76 2.37 1.55
C ALA A 81 -0.55 3.87 1.29
N MET A 82 0.70 4.34 1.25
CA MET A 82 1.02 5.73 0.92
C MET A 82 0.65 6.07 -0.53
N ALA A 83 0.83 5.13 -1.47
CA ALA A 83 0.38 5.29 -2.84
C ALA A 83 -1.15 5.39 -2.93
N ALA A 84 -1.88 4.56 -2.19
CA ALA A 84 -3.34 4.64 -2.08
C ALA A 84 -3.80 5.99 -1.53
N LEU A 85 -3.15 6.48 -0.47
CA LEU A 85 -3.44 7.80 0.10
C LEU A 85 -3.17 8.92 -0.91
N ALA A 86 -2.06 8.86 -1.65
CA ALA A 86 -1.76 9.85 -2.69
C ALA A 86 -2.85 9.90 -3.77
N LEU A 87 -3.37 8.74 -4.19
CA LEU A 87 -4.49 8.64 -5.14
C LEU A 87 -5.78 9.23 -4.58
N ILE A 88 -6.07 9.01 -3.30
CA ILE A 88 -7.23 9.60 -2.60
C ILE A 88 -7.09 11.13 -2.54
N VAL A 89 -5.93 11.64 -2.12
CA VAL A 89 -5.65 13.08 -2.01
C VAL A 89 -5.74 13.75 -3.39
N TRP A 90 -5.18 13.12 -4.42
CA TRP A 90 -5.28 13.60 -5.79
C TRP A 90 -6.73 13.65 -6.26
N THR A 91 -7.51 12.59 -6.05
CA THR A 91 -8.93 12.55 -6.41
C THR A 91 -9.73 13.63 -5.68
N ALA A 92 -9.50 13.80 -4.37
CA ALA A 92 -10.13 14.84 -3.57
C ALA A 92 -9.79 16.24 -4.07
N TRP A 93 -8.54 16.47 -4.48
CA TRP A 93 -8.11 17.74 -5.07
C TRP A 93 -8.85 18.04 -6.38
N ARG A 94 -8.98 17.02 -7.24
CA ARG A 94 -9.63 17.14 -8.55
C ARG A 94 -11.13 17.37 -8.46
N VAL A 95 -11.80 16.74 -7.49
CA VAL A 95 -13.27 16.78 -7.35
C VAL A 95 -13.74 17.92 -6.45
N ALA A 96 -13.06 18.16 -5.33
CA ALA A 96 -13.53 19.06 -4.26
C ALA A 96 -12.54 20.19 -3.91
N GLY A 97 -11.42 20.29 -4.62
CA GLY A 97 -10.46 21.38 -4.47
C GLY A 97 -9.41 21.18 -3.38
N ARG A 98 -8.56 22.21 -3.20
CA ARG A 98 -7.31 22.12 -2.42
C ARG A 98 -7.54 21.87 -0.93
N PHE A 99 -8.60 22.44 -0.36
CA PHE A 99 -8.91 22.28 1.06
C PHE A 99 -9.33 20.84 1.39
N ALA A 100 -10.19 20.23 0.57
CA ALA A 100 -10.58 18.84 0.73
C ALA A 100 -9.37 17.89 0.61
N ALA A 101 -8.47 18.15 -0.33
CA ALA A 101 -7.22 17.39 -0.48
C ALA A 101 -6.33 17.48 0.77
N LEU A 102 -6.16 18.68 1.32
CA LEU A 102 -5.37 18.89 2.54
C LEU A 102 -6.00 18.17 3.75
N LEU A 103 -7.32 18.18 3.85
CA LEU A 103 -8.02 17.47 4.91
C LEU A 103 -7.87 15.95 4.77
N ALA A 104 -8.05 15.41 3.56
CA ALA A 104 -7.85 14.00 3.27
C ALA A 104 -6.40 13.55 3.58
N ALA A 105 -5.41 14.34 3.18
CA ALA A 105 -4.01 14.09 3.50
C ALA A 105 -3.76 14.10 5.01
N SER A 106 -4.32 15.10 5.71
CA SER A 106 -4.14 15.23 7.16
C SER A 106 -4.72 14.05 7.92
N ILE A 107 -5.93 13.61 7.55
CA ILE A 107 -6.61 12.47 8.17
C ILE A 107 -5.88 11.16 7.85
N GLY A 108 -5.50 10.95 6.59
CA GLY A 108 -4.83 9.72 6.18
C GLY A 108 -3.43 9.55 6.77
N ILE A 109 -2.68 10.64 6.89
CA ILE A 109 -1.35 10.63 7.54
C ILE A 109 -1.49 10.44 9.04
N ALA A 110 -2.38 11.18 9.69
CA ALA A 110 -2.59 11.13 11.14
C ALA A 110 -3.54 10.00 11.56
N ALA A 111 -3.65 8.94 10.75
CA ALA A 111 -4.45 7.78 11.10
C ALA A 111 -3.89 7.11 12.37
N ALA A 112 -4.79 6.62 13.24
CA ALA A 112 -4.41 5.99 14.50
C ALA A 112 -3.40 4.84 14.26
N PRO A 113 -2.44 4.59 15.17
CA PRO A 113 -1.44 3.54 15.02
C PRO A 113 -2.02 2.15 14.70
N ILE A 114 -3.21 1.84 15.22
CA ILE A 114 -3.91 0.59 14.93
C ILE A 114 -4.41 0.50 13.47
N ALA A 115 -4.83 1.63 12.90
CA ALA A 115 -5.17 1.71 11.48
C ALA A 115 -3.91 1.63 10.61
N LEU A 116 -2.77 2.16 11.07
CA LEU A 116 -1.50 1.97 10.36
C LEU A 116 -1.06 0.51 10.38
N ALA A 117 -1.16 -0.18 11.52
CA ALA A 117 -0.79 -1.60 11.65
C ALA A 117 -1.55 -2.51 10.66
N THR A 118 -2.83 -2.23 10.40
CA THR A 118 -3.61 -2.97 9.39
C THR A 118 -3.30 -2.56 7.95
N GLN A 119 -2.72 -1.38 7.72
CA GLN A 119 -2.27 -0.92 6.39
C GLN A 119 -0.91 -1.49 6.00
N VAL A 120 -0.02 -1.68 6.98
CA VAL A 120 1.37 -2.06 6.71
C VAL A 120 1.63 -3.56 6.74
N ALA A 121 0.59 -4.37 6.93
CA ALA A 121 0.71 -5.82 7.05
C ALA A 121 0.23 -6.56 5.81
N GLN A 122 1.08 -7.44 5.26
CA GLN A 122 0.73 -8.22 4.06
C GLN A 122 -0.48 -9.12 4.26
N SER A 123 -0.77 -9.51 5.49
CA SER A 123 -1.93 -10.36 5.82
C SER A 123 -3.26 -9.62 5.86
N PHE A 124 -3.24 -8.29 5.73
CA PHE A 124 -4.42 -7.46 5.65
C PHE A 124 -4.70 -6.99 4.22
N HIS A 125 -5.85 -6.35 4.03
CA HIS A 125 -6.43 -5.99 2.72
C HIS A 125 -5.78 -4.76 2.05
N GLY A 126 -4.47 -4.54 2.24
CA GLY A 126 -3.77 -3.36 1.71
C GLY A 126 -3.87 -3.24 0.18
N THR A 127 -3.82 -4.37 -0.54
CA THR A 127 -4.00 -4.42 -2.00
C THR A 127 -5.41 -4.02 -2.43
N THR A 128 -6.44 -4.45 -1.69
CA THR A 128 -7.83 -4.07 -1.93
C THR A 128 -8.03 -2.56 -1.78
N TRP A 129 -7.51 -1.96 -0.71
CA TRP A 129 -7.65 -0.52 -0.48
C TRP A 129 -6.93 0.30 -1.55
N PHE A 130 -5.74 -0.14 -1.96
CA PHE A 130 -5.05 0.46 -3.09
C PHE A 130 -5.87 0.37 -4.39
N GLY A 131 -6.45 -0.81 -4.69
CA GLY A 131 -7.29 -0.98 -5.87
C GLY A 131 -8.54 -0.10 -5.86
N CYS A 132 -9.20 0.06 -4.72
CA CYS A 132 -10.32 0.99 -4.58
C CYS A 132 -9.89 2.44 -4.82
N ALA A 133 -8.76 2.87 -4.25
CA ALA A 133 -8.23 4.21 -4.45
C ALA A 133 -7.83 4.46 -5.92
N LEU A 134 -7.22 3.47 -6.58
CA LEU A 134 -6.85 3.52 -7.99
C LEU A 134 -8.08 3.57 -8.89
N LEU A 135 -9.10 2.77 -8.62
CA LEU A 135 -10.35 2.79 -9.37
C LEU A 135 -11.06 4.15 -9.25
N ALA A 136 -11.14 4.72 -8.04
CA ALA A 136 -11.70 6.05 -7.83
C ALA A 136 -10.91 7.13 -8.59
N ALA A 137 -9.57 7.07 -8.55
CA ALA A 137 -8.72 7.97 -9.31
C ALA A 137 -8.90 7.78 -10.82
N HIS A 138 -9.05 6.54 -11.30
CA HIS A 138 -9.27 6.25 -12.71
C HIS A 138 -10.60 6.82 -13.20
N LEU A 139 -11.68 6.63 -12.45
CA LEU A 139 -12.99 7.24 -12.74
C LEU A 139 -12.89 8.77 -12.76
N CYS A 140 -12.21 9.36 -11.79
CA CYS A 140 -11.95 10.80 -11.77
C CYS A 140 -11.16 11.26 -13.01
N ALA A 141 -10.12 10.52 -13.42
CA ALA A 141 -9.32 10.83 -14.60
C ALA A 141 -10.16 10.82 -15.89
N LEU A 142 -11.02 9.80 -16.05
CA LEU A 142 -11.93 9.66 -17.19
C LEU A 142 -12.95 10.80 -17.25
N LEU A 143 -13.49 11.21 -16.11
CA LEU A 143 -14.52 12.25 -16.04
C LEU A 143 -13.95 13.67 -16.08
N SER A 144 -12.67 13.87 -15.74
CA SER A 144 -12.11 15.22 -15.46
C SER A 144 -11.03 15.71 -16.43
N SER A 145 -10.47 14.90 -17.33
CA SER A 145 -9.20 15.25 -17.98
C SER A 145 -9.17 14.87 -19.48
N LYS A 146 -8.49 15.54 -20.43
CA LYS A 146 -7.20 16.30 -20.49
C LYS A 146 -5.94 15.55 -20.04
N MET A 147 -6.01 14.32 -19.52
CA MET A 147 -4.83 13.48 -19.30
C MET A 147 -4.39 12.81 -20.60
N SER A 148 -3.10 12.50 -20.69
CA SER A 148 -2.58 11.81 -21.87
C SER A 148 -3.21 10.42 -22.00
N ARG A 149 -3.46 9.99 -23.24
CA ARG A 149 -4.01 8.65 -23.54
C ARG A 149 -3.16 7.53 -22.92
N ARG A 150 -1.84 7.71 -22.84
CA ARG A 150 -0.90 6.74 -22.24
C ARG A 150 -1.16 6.54 -20.75
N THR A 151 -1.41 7.61 -20.01
CA THR A 151 -1.69 7.53 -18.57
C THR A 151 -3.01 6.83 -18.32
N LEU A 152 -4.05 7.11 -19.12
CA LEU A 152 -5.34 6.43 -19.01
C LEU A 152 -5.21 4.92 -19.30
N ILE A 153 -4.49 4.54 -20.35
CA ILE A 153 -4.24 3.12 -20.67
C ILE A 153 -3.50 2.43 -19.52
N ALA A 154 -2.44 3.04 -18.98
CA ALA A 154 -1.70 2.47 -17.86
C ALA A 154 -2.60 2.25 -16.63
N MET A 155 -3.46 3.22 -16.30
CA MET A 155 -4.42 3.08 -15.20
C MET A 155 -5.45 1.97 -15.48
N SER A 156 -5.99 1.88 -16.71
CA SER A 156 -6.94 0.83 -17.06
C SER A 156 -6.32 -0.57 -16.98
N VAL A 157 -5.07 -0.74 -17.42
CA VAL A 157 -4.34 -2.00 -17.29
C VAL A 157 -4.13 -2.35 -15.82
N LEU A 158 -3.68 -1.40 -15.00
CA LEU A 158 -3.48 -1.64 -13.56
C LEU A 158 -4.78 -1.98 -12.84
N VAL A 159 -5.89 -1.31 -13.16
CA VAL A 159 -7.21 -1.63 -12.60
C VAL A 159 -7.69 -3.02 -13.03
N ALA A 160 -7.43 -3.44 -14.27
CA ALA A 160 -7.84 -4.75 -14.77
C ALA A 160 -7.02 -5.93 -14.22
N LEU A 161 -5.84 -5.66 -13.68
CA LEU A 161 -4.92 -6.66 -13.10
C LEU A 161 -5.07 -6.83 -11.58
N LEU A 162 -5.86 -5.98 -10.93
CA LEU A 162 -6.19 -6.04 -9.49
C LEU A 162 -7.46 -6.86 -9.26
#